data_AF-A0A521ZU12-F1
#
_entry.id   AF-A0A521ZU12-F1
#
_cell.length_a   1.000
_cell.length_b   1.000
_cell.length_c   1.000
_cell.angle_alpha   90.00
_cell.angle_beta   90.00
_cell.angle_gamma   90.00
#
_symmetry.space_group_name_H-M   'P 1'
#
loop_
_entity.id
_entity.type
_entity.pdbx_description
1 polymer ?
#
loop_
_entity_poly.entity_id
_entity_poly.type
_entity_poly.pdbx_seq_one_letter_code
_entity_poly.pdbx_strand_id
1 'polypeptide(L)' 'VLGPTDPSKAPPGSIRREFGSNIMVNAAHASDAPENAQREMAIVKVGENGFKRVVEDFCGKA' A
#
# COMPACT_ATOMS: atom_id res chain seq x y z
N VAL A 1 5.16 -11.57 2.66
CA VAL A 1 4.76 -10.25 2.11
C VAL A 1 3.69 -9.62 3.01
N LEU A 2 2.38 -9.68 2.72
CA LEU A 2 1.37 -9.04 3.60
C LEU A 2 0.83 -9.96 4.72
N GLY A 3 0.42 -11.17 4.36
CA GLY A 3 -0.34 -12.06 5.25
C GLY A 3 -1.87 -11.91 5.10
N PRO A 4 -2.66 -12.83 5.68
CA PRO A 4 -4.13 -12.80 5.74
C PRO A 4 -4.70 -11.46 6.21
N THR A 5 -5.93 -11.13 5.79
CA THR A 5 -6.62 -9.87 6.12
C THR A 5 -6.76 -9.62 7.62
N ASP A 6 -6.93 -10.68 8.41
CA ASP A 6 -6.97 -10.66 9.86
C ASP A 6 -5.55 -10.81 10.44
N PRO A 7 -5.00 -9.76 11.09
CA PRO A 7 -3.68 -9.79 11.73
C PRO A 7 -3.45 -10.97 12.69
N SER A 8 -4.49 -11.40 13.41
CA SER A 8 -4.40 -12.48 14.41
C SER A 8 -4.11 -13.83 13.78
N LYS A 9 -4.51 -14.01 12.52
CA LYS A 9 -4.30 -15.22 11.71
C LYS A 9 -3.06 -15.12 10.84
N ALA A 10 -2.38 -13.97 10.83
CA ALA A 10 -1.24 -13.74 9.98
C ALA A 10 0.05 -14.38 10.55
N PRO A 11 0.89 -15.01 9.70
CA PRO A 11 2.15 -15.61 10.14
C PRO A 11 3.11 -14.55 10.72
N PRO A 12 3.97 -14.92 11.70
CA PRO A 12 5.10 -14.09 12.11
C PRO A 12 5.96 -13.67 10.91
N GLY A 13 6.51 -12.45 10.92
CA GLY A 13 7.29 -11.93 9.78
C GLY A 13 6.45 -11.32 8.66
N SER A 14 5.12 -11.31 8.78
CA SER A 14 4.23 -10.66 7.81
C SER A 14 3.85 -9.27 8.27
N ILE A 15 3.67 -8.34 7.31
CA ILE A 15 3.34 -6.93 7.61
C ILE A 15 2.08 -6.82 8.49
N ARG A 16 1.04 -7.59 8.17
CA ARG A 16 -0.21 -7.53 8.93
C ARG A 16 -0.05 -8.08 10.35
N ARG A 17 0.83 -9.06 10.57
CA ARG A 17 1.11 -9.59 11.91
C ARG A 17 1.89 -8.59 12.78
N GLU A 18 2.83 -7.87 12.19
CA GLU A 18 3.72 -6.97 12.92
C GLU A 18 3.11 -5.58 13.16
N PHE A 19 2.29 -5.09 12.22
CA PHE A 19 1.81 -3.71 12.24
C PHE A 19 0.28 -3.58 12.25
N GLY A 20 -0.47 -4.67 12.03
CA GLY A 20 -1.93 -4.66 12.06
C GLY A 20 -2.48 -4.72 13.48
N SER A 21 -3.48 -3.88 13.78
CA SER A 21 -4.13 -3.84 15.10
C SER A 21 -5.37 -4.73 15.18
N ASN A 22 -6.17 -4.77 14.10
CA ASN A 22 -7.36 -5.61 13.98
C ASN A 22 -7.76 -5.75 12.49
N ILE A 23 -8.87 -6.44 12.20
CA ILE A 23 -9.32 -6.68 10.83
C ILE A 23 -9.63 -5.38 10.04
N MET A 24 -10.09 -4.33 10.73
CA MET A 24 -10.40 -3.03 10.13
C MET A 24 -9.15 -2.15 9.96
N VAL A 25 -8.14 -2.34 10.81
CA VAL A 25 -6.87 -1.60 10.81
C VAL A 25 -5.73 -2.61 10.69
N ASN A 26 -5.57 -3.17 9.49
CA ASN A 26 -4.64 -4.26 9.22
C ASN A 26 -3.33 -3.82 8.54
N ALA A 27 -2.94 -2.56 8.70
CA ALA A 27 -1.69 -1.93 8.21
C ALA A 27 -1.53 -1.77 6.69
N ALA A 28 -2.01 -2.70 5.86
CA ALA A 28 -1.76 -2.64 4.42
C ALA A 28 -2.91 -3.23 3.58
N HIS A 29 -3.17 -2.57 2.45
CA HIS A 29 -4.05 -3.02 1.38
C HIS A 29 -3.23 -3.64 0.23
N ALA A 30 -3.79 -4.65 -0.42
CA ALA A 30 -3.27 -5.20 -1.67
C ALA A 30 -4.44 -5.74 -2.48
N SER A 31 -4.34 -5.60 -3.80
CA SER A 31 -5.31 -6.18 -4.73
C SER A 31 -5.26 -7.71 -4.65
N ASP A 32 -6.42 -8.34 -4.76
CA ASP A 32 -6.64 -9.78 -4.65
C ASP A 32 -6.46 -10.52 -5.99
N ALA A 33 -6.47 -9.81 -7.11
CA ALA A 33 -6.24 -10.35 -8.46
C ALA A 33 -5.55 -9.34 -9.39
N PRO A 34 -4.85 -9.78 -10.45
CA PRO A 34 -4.20 -8.90 -11.42
C PRO A 34 -5.16 -7.90 -12.08
N GLU A 35 -6.38 -8.33 -12.41
CA GLU A 35 -7.41 -7.47 -13.04
C GLU A 35 -7.86 -6.38 -12.06
N ASN A 36 -7.98 -6.72 -10.78
CA ASN A 36 -8.32 -5.77 -9.72
C ASN A 36 -7.16 -4.79 -9.48
N ALA A 37 -5.91 -5.26 -9.55
CA ALA A 37 -4.74 -4.39 -9.47
C ALA A 37 -4.73 -3.35 -10.59
N GLN A 38 -4.99 -3.75 -11.84
CA GLN A 38 -5.08 -2.82 -12.97
C GLN A 38 -6.16 -1.75 -12.76
N ARG A 39 -7.35 -2.18 -12.30
CA ARG A 39 -8.46 -1.26 -11.99
C ARG A 39 -8.10 -0.30 -10.85
N GLU A 40 -7.58 -0.83 -9.74
CA GLU A 40 -7.21 -0.04 -8.56
C GLU A 40 -6.08 0.96 -8.87
N MET A 41 -5.08 0.57 -9.65
CA MET A 41 -4.01 1.45 -10.11
C MET A 41 -4.54 2.62 -10.95
N ALA A 42 -5.55 2.38 -11.80
CA ALA A 42 -6.19 3.44 -12.59
C ALA A 42 -7.00 4.43 -11.73
N ILE A 43 -7.55 3.96 -10.59
CA ILE A 43 -8.29 4.80 -9.63
C ILE A 43 -7.33 5.64 -8.79
N VAL A 44 -6.33 4.99 -8.19
CA VAL A 44 -5.36 5.64 -7.28
C VAL A 44 -4.34 6.47 -8.05
N LYS A 45 -4.18 6.21 -9.36
CA LYS A 45 -3.27 6.92 -10.26
C LYS A 45 -1.83 6.89 -9.74
N VAL A 46 -1.37 5.72 -9.29
CA VAL A 46 -0.03 5.53 -8.71
C VAL A 46 1.12 5.97 -9.63
N GLY A 47 0.90 5.99 -10.96
CA GLY A 47 1.86 6.50 -11.94
C GLY A 47 1.92 8.04 -12.03
N GLU A 48 0.90 8.74 -11.55
CA GLU A 48 0.87 10.21 -11.49
C GLU A 48 1.59 10.66 -10.20
N ASN A 49 2.91 10.49 -10.16
CA ASN A 49 3.71 10.89 -9.00
C ASN A 49 3.92 12.42 -8.94
N GLY A 50 2.97 13.12 -8.35
CA GLY A 50 3.08 14.55 -8.07
C GLY A 50 4.17 14.90 -7.04
N PHE A 51 4.67 13.94 -6.27
CA PHE A 51 5.69 14.19 -5.24
C PHE A 51 7.01 14.64 -5.85
N LYS A 52 7.42 14.09 -7.00
CA LYS A 52 8.62 14.58 -7.71
C LYS A 52 8.51 16.07 -8.02
N ARG A 53 7.35 16.50 -8.54
CA ARG A 53 7.08 17.92 -8.81
C ARG A 53 7.18 18.76 -7.53
N VAL A 54 6.54 18.31 -6.45
CA VAL A 54 6.60 19.00 -5.15
C VAL A 54 8.03 19.10 -4.63
N VAL A 55 8.84 18.05 -4.74
CA VAL A 55 10.26 18.07 -4.33
C VAL A 55 11.06 19.05 -5.19
N GLU A 56 10.89 19.04 -6.51
CA GLU A 56 11.56 19.99 -7.41
C GLU A 56 11.15 21.44 -7.12
N ASP A 57 9.87 21.68 -6.81
CA ASP A 57 9.32 23.00 -6.50
C ASP A 57 9.85 23.55 -5.16
N PHE A 58 9.99 22.70 -4.13
CA PHE A 58 10.38 23.12 -2.78
C PHE A 58 11.88 23.00 -2.49
N CYS A 59 12.55 21.99 -3.04
CA CYS A 59 13.96 21.70 -2.75
C CYS A 59 14.90 22.06 -3.91
N GLY A 60 14.36 22.46 -5.06
CA GLY A 60 15.11 22.66 -6.30
C GLY A 60 15.37 21.35 -7.04
N LYS A 61 15.70 21.46 -8.33
CA LYS A 61 16.13 20.31 -9.14
C LYS A 61 17.51 19.86 -8.66
N ALA A 62 17.65 18.56 -8.40
CA ALA A 62 18.96 17.91 -8.27
C ALA A 62 19.70 17.92 -9.62
#